data_AF-A0A7V4ELA9-F1
#
_entry.id   AF-A0A7V4ELA9-F1
#
_cell.length_a   1.000
_cell.length_b   1.000
_cell.length_c   1.000
_cell.angle_alpha   90.00
_cell.angle_beta   90.00
_cell.angle_gamma   90.00
#
_symmetry.space_group_name_H-M   'P 1'
#
loop_
_entity.id
_entity.type
_entity.pdbx_description
1 polymer ?
#
loop_
_entity_poly.entity_id
_entity_poly.type
_entity_poly.pdbx_seq_one_letter_code
_entity_poly.pdbx_strand_id
1 'polypeptide(L)'
;MKFFALALVAALAIGPASAHYGVDHSRADHYHVAQASGTAAPPAKAASKCDRPGEVSLAGEVILRIHAPAGGLDCQQRADKVQMRIVDSLSVGLVFPKDITVRRVKNEWAVFVKDILIITADAYSAKVNNTDPKTLAEIWAKNLRRTVPESTPQKPL
;
A
#
# COMPACT_ATOMS: atom_id res chain seq x y z
N MET A 1 46.85 12.95 -17.25
CA MET A 1 46.96 13.07 -15.78
C MET A 1 46.92 11.67 -15.19
N LYS A 2 47.80 11.38 -14.24
CA LYS A 2 48.23 10.03 -13.79
C LYS A 2 47.10 9.22 -13.13
N PHE A 3 47.03 7.95 -13.52
CA PHE A 3 46.28 6.89 -12.85
C PHE A 3 46.95 6.52 -11.52
N PHE A 4 46.15 6.30 -10.47
CA PHE A 4 46.55 5.51 -9.32
C PHE A 4 45.47 4.47 -9.04
N ALA A 5 45.81 3.21 -9.33
CA ALA A 5 45.17 2.04 -8.78
C ALA A 5 45.80 1.74 -7.42
N LEU A 6 44.98 1.40 -6.42
CA LEU A 6 45.43 0.60 -5.29
C LEU A 6 44.32 -0.37 -4.89
N ALA A 7 44.68 -1.65 -4.83
CA ALA A 7 43.84 -2.75 -4.37
C ALA A 7 44.36 -3.28 -3.03
N LEU A 8 43.52 -4.12 -2.40
CA LEU A 8 43.76 -5.02 -1.27
C LEU A 8 43.80 -4.34 0.12
N VAL A 9 43.21 -4.85 1.21
CA VAL A 9 43.18 -6.24 1.73
C VAL A 9 41.92 -6.47 2.60
N ALA A 10 41.37 -7.68 2.56
CA ALA A 10 40.30 -8.17 3.43
C ALA A 10 40.83 -8.60 4.81
N ALA A 11 40.06 -8.36 5.89
CA ALA A 11 40.23 -9.05 7.17
C ALA A 11 38.87 -9.38 7.80
N LEU A 12 38.60 -10.68 7.90
CA LEU A 12 37.58 -11.28 8.75
C LEU A 12 37.95 -11.09 10.23
N ALA A 13 36.97 -10.76 11.06
CA ALA A 13 37.02 -11.03 12.49
C ALA A 13 35.69 -11.64 12.95
N ILE A 14 35.78 -12.91 13.36
CA ILE A 14 34.76 -13.71 14.02
C ILE A 14 34.97 -13.56 15.53
N GLY A 15 33.88 -13.45 16.30
CA GLY A 15 33.94 -13.63 17.75
C GLY A 15 32.62 -13.27 18.46
N PRO A 16 31.89 -14.25 19.03
CA PRO A 16 30.62 -14.02 19.71
C PRO A 16 30.81 -13.76 21.21
N ALA A 17 29.97 -12.88 21.78
CA ALA A 17 29.82 -12.76 23.22
C ALA A 17 28.66 -13.66 23.68
N SER A 18 29.02 -14.77 24.31
CA SER A 18 28.10 -15.63 25.06
C SER A 18 27.66 -14.95 26.36
N ALA A 19 26.36 -14.96 26.65
CA ALA A 19 25.85 -14.81 28.01
C ALA A 19 25.12 -16.09 28.39
N HIS A 20 25.73 -16.81 29.34
CA HIS A 20 25.19 -18.00 29.99
C HIS A 20 24.11 -17.60 31.00
N TYR A 21 22.95 -18.25 30.94
CA TYR A 21 22.16 -18.59 32.13
C TYR A 21 21.77 -20.06 31.99
N GLY A 22 22.28 -20.88 32.91
CA GLY A 22 21.99 -22.31 32.97
C GLY A 22 20.77 -22.62 33.82
N VAL A 23 20.06 -23.69 33.47
CA VAL A 23 19.43 -24.63 34.41
C VAL A 23 19.57 -26.03 33.80
N ASP A 24 19.98 -26.96 34.65
CA ASP A 24 20.38 -28.33 34.37
C ASP A 24 19.19 -29.31 34.50
N HIS A 25 19.18 -30.27 33.56
CA HIS A 25 18.49 -31.54 33.33
C HIS A 25 17.23 -32.02 34.07
N SER A 26 16.34 -32.60 33.23
CA SER A 26 15.52 -33.82 33.45
C SER A 26 14.01 -33.61 33.45
N ARG A 27 13.42 -33.46 32.26
CA ARG A 27 12.12 -34.08 31.95
C ARG A 27 11.84 -34.10 30.45
N ALA A 28 11.40 -35.26 29.99
CA ALA A 28 10.73 -35.54 28.72
C ALA A 28 11.63 -35.61 27.48
N ASP A 29 12.11 -36.83 27.27
CA ASP A 29 11.96 -37.59 26.02
C ASP A 29 11.08 -36.93 24.94
N HIS A 30 11.55 -37.05 23.70
CA HIS A 30 10.87 -36.74 22.42
C HIS A 30 11.03 -35.32 21.86
N TYR A 31 12.25 -34.97 21.45
CA TYR A 31 12.42 -34.12 20.27
C TYR A 31 13.29 -34.84 19.24
N HIS A 32 12.64 -35.41 18.23
CA HIS A 32 13.31 -35.76 16.99
C HIS A 32 13.94 -34.48 16.42
N VAL A 33 15.27 -34.48 16.29
CA VAL A 33 16.01 -33.45 15.55
C VAL A 33 15.66 -33.63 14.08
N ALA A 34 14.59 -32.98 13.64
CA ALA A 34 14.30 -32.80 12.22
C ALA A 34 15.13 -31.62 11.70
N GLN A 35 15.92 -31.93 10.67
CA GLN A 35 16.94 -31.10 10.07
C GLN A 35 16.39 -29.74 9.60
N ALA A 36 17.23 -28.71 9.74
CA ALA A 36 17.04 -27.39 9.17
C ALA A 36 16.92 -27.48 7.64
N SER A 37 15.68 -27.51 7.15
CA SER A 37 15.37 -27.22 5.76
C SER A 37 15.16 -25.72 5.65
N GLY A 38 16.03 -25.04 4.89
CA GLY A 38 15.82 -23.65 4.52
C GLY A 38 14.50 -23.52 3.77
N THR A 39 13.45 -23.10 4.46
CA THR A 39 12.20 -22.69 3.83
C THR A 39 12.41 -21.31 3.25
N ALA A 40 12.66 -21.27 1.94
CA ALA A 40 12.29 -20.11 1.15
C ALA A 40 10.87 -19.70 1.56
N ALA A 41 10.69 -18.42 1.87
CA ALA A 41 9.38 -17.88 2.19
C ALA A 41 8.40 -18.34 1.10
N PRO A 42 7.22 -18.89 1.46
CA PRO A 42 6.25 -19.32 0.46
C PRO A 42 5.98 -18.14 -0.49
N PRO A 43 5.89 -18.39 -1.81
CA PRO A 43 5.58 -17.33 -2.75
C PRO A 43 4.33 -16.61 -2.26
N ALA A 44 4.40 -15.28 -2.15
CA ALA A 44 3.31 -14.46 -1.68
C ALA A 44 2.03 -14.89 -2.42
N LYS A 45 1.10 -15.52 -1.69
CA LYS A 45 -0.18 -15.97 -2.23
C LYS A 45 -0.75 -14.77 -2.98
N ALA A 46 -0.98 -14.92 -4.29
CA ALA A 46 -1.53 -13.84 -5.10
C ALA A 46 -2.75 -13.28 -4.35
N ALA A 47 -2.73 -11.97 -4.11
CA ALA A 47 -3.85 -11.27 -3.51
C ALA A 47 -5.13 -11.76 -4.21
N SER A 48 -6.09 -12.27 -3.44
CA SER A 48 -7.40 -12.64 -3.95
C SER A 48 -8.36 -11.48 -3.76
N LYS A 49 -9.41 -11.44 -4.57
CA LYS A 49 -10.48 -10.45 -4.40
C LYS A 49 -11.03 -10.57 -2.98
N CYS A 50 -11.35 -9.44 -2.35
CA CYS A 50 -11.95 -9.45 -1.02
C CYS A 50 -13.41 -9.93 -1.09
N ASP A 51 -13.82 -10.71 -0.09
CA ASP A 51 -15.21 -11.17 0.06
C ASP A 51 -16.16 -9.99 0.24
N ARG A 52 -15.74 -8.97 1.01
CA ARG A 52 -16.40 -7.68 1.13
C ARG A 52 -15.46 -6.59 0.61
N PRO A 53 -15.89 -5.75 -0.34
CA PRO A 53 -15.09 -4.61 -0.76
C PRO A 53 -14.98 -3.59 0.37
N GLY A 54 -13.84 -2.90 0.45
CA GLY A 54 -13.73 -1.68 1.23
C GLY A 54 -14.42 -0.55 0.49
N GLU A 55 -15.19 0.27 1.19
CA GLU A 55 -15.93 1.39 0.60
C GLU A 55 -15.35 2.71 1.10
N VAL A 56 -15.19 3.68 0.19
CA VAL A 56 -14.85 5.06 0.54
C VAL A 56 -16.03 5.93 0.14
N SER A 57 -16.44 6.77 1.07
CA SER A 57 -17.62 7.60 0.90
C SER A 57 -17.29 9.07 1.13
N LEU A 58 -17.90 9.94 0.34
CA LEU A 58 -17.81 11.37 0.49
C LEU A 58 -19.24 11.94 0.44
N ALA A 59 -19.59 12.78 1.42
CA ALA A 59 -20.94 13.35 1.55
C ALA A 59 -22.09 12.30 1.52
N GLY A 60 -21.86 11.14 2.14
CA GLY A 60 -22.85 10.05 2.18
C GLY A 60 -22.92 9.18 0.93
N GLU A 61 -22.12 9.48 -0.09
CA GLU A 61 -22.07 8.72 -1.35
C GLU A 61 -20.82 7.87 -1.45
N VAL A 62 -20.97 6.59 -1.82
CA VAL A 62 -19.84 5.69 -2.10
C VAL A 62 -19.18 6.08 -3.43
N ILE A 63 -17.99 6.65 -3.37
CA ILE A 63 -17.25 7.16 -4.53
C ILE A 63 -16.30 6.13 -5.15
N LEU A 64 -15.85 5.14 -4.37
CA LEU A 64 -15.03 4.03 -4.85
C LEU A 64 -15.21 2.78 -3.99
N ARG A 65 -15.01 1.63 -4.61
CA ARG A 65 -14.99 0.32 -3.95
C ARG A 65 -13.66 -0.36 -4.24
N ILE A 66 -13.01 -0.83 -3.18
CA ILE A 66 -11.73 -1.53 -3.23
C ILE A 66 -12.01 -3.02 -3.12
N HIS A 67 -11.80 -3.74 -4.22
CA HIS A 67 -12.04 -5.17 -4.30
C HIS A 67 -10.78 -6.03 -4.12
N ALA A 68 -9.61 -5.41 -3.98
CA ALA A 68 -8.33 -6.09 -3.92
C ALA A 68 -7.50 -5.64 -2.70
N PRO A 69 -6.85 -6.54 -1.94
CA PRO A 69 -5.83 -6.15 -0.98
C PRO A 69 -4.54 -5.76 -1.71
N ALA A 70 -3.75 -4.86 -1.15
CA ALA A 70 -2.49 -4.39 -1.73
C ALA A 70 -1.62 -3.68 -0.68
N GLY A 71 -0.30 -3.72 -0.85
CA GLY A 71 0.64 -3.01 0.04
C GLY A 71 0.60 -3.48 1.50
N GLY A 72 0.25 -4.75 1.74
CA GLY A 72 0.11 -5.31 3.10
C GLY A 72 -1.18 -4.91 3.82
N LEU A 73 -2.11 -4.24 3.14
CA LEU A 73 -3.40 -3.82 3.68
C LEU A 73 -4.55 -4.64 3.07
N ASP A 74 -5.54 -4.99 3.90
CA ASP A 74 -6.81 -5.52 3.42
C ASP A 74 -7.65 -4.45 2.70
N CYS A 75 -8.77 -4.84 2.10
CA CYS A 75 -9.61 -3.90 1.35
C CYS A 75 -10.17 -2.75 2.20
N GLN A 76 -10.59 -3.02 3.43
CA GLN A 76 -11.16 -1.99 4.30
C GLN A 76 -10.06 -1.05 4.80
N GLN A 77 -8.91 -1.58 5.22
CA GLN A 77 -7.75 -0.78 5.61
C GLN A 77 -7.25 0.12 4.47
N ARG A 78 -7.28 -0.37 3.22
CA ARG A 78 -7.02 0.46 2.05
C ARG A 78 -8.07 1.57 1.90
N ALA A 79 -9.35 1.24 2.07
CA ALA A 79 -10.43 2.22 1.96
C ALA A 79 -10.28 3.32 3.03
N ASP A 80 -9.96 2.94 4.27
CA ASP A 80 -9.70 3.88 5.36
C ASP A 80 -8.50 4.79 5.06
N LYS A 81 -7.41 4.23 4.51
CA LYS A 81 -6.25 5.03 4.07
C LYS A 81 -6.61 6.02 2.96
N VAL A 82 -7.46 5.61 2.02
CA VAL A 82 -7.92 6.48 0.94
C VAL A 82 -8.86 7.56 1.48
N GLN A 83 -9.77 7.21 2.40
CA GLN A 83 -10.65 8.16 3.09
C GLN A 83 -9.84 9.25 3.81
N MET A 84 -8.81 8.85 4.58
CA MET A 84 -7.94 9.81 5.27
C MET A 84 -7.24 10.76 4.29
N ARG A 85 -6.70 10.25 3.17
CA ARG A 85 -6.05 11.10 2.16
C ARG A 85 -7.01 12.10 1.53
N ILE A 86 -8.27 11.72 1.33
CA ILE A 86 -9.30 12.63 0.83
C ILE A 86 -9.58 13.71 1.87
N VAL A 87 -9.78 13.34 3.14
CA VAL A 87 -10.00 14.29 4.24
C VAL A 87 -8.82 15.27 4.38
N ASP A 88 -7.59 14.76 4.36
CA ASP A 88 -6.38 15.58 4.41
C ASP A 88 -6.35 16.57 3.24
N SER A 89 -6.68 16.10 2.03
CA SER A 89 -6.68 16.95 0.83
C SER A 89 -7.70 18.08 0.89
N LEU A 90 -8.88 17.80 1.48
CA LEU A 90 -9.94 18.79 1.67
C LEU A 90 -9.63 19.76 2.82
N SER A 91 -8.82 19.35 3.80
CA SER A 91 -8.45 20.17 4.95
C SER A 91 -7.40 21.25 4.63
N VAL A 92 -6.61 21.06 3.57
CA VAL A 92 -5.55 22.01 3.15
C VAL A 92 -6.12 23.26 2.47
N GLY A 93 -7.38 23.22 2.02
CA GLY A 93 -8.09 24.36 1.43
C GLY A 93 -9.03 23.94 0.30
N LEU A 94 -9.68 24.90 -0.35
CA LEU A 94 -10.68 24.63 -1.39
C LEU A 94 -10.15 23.68 -2.46
N VAL A 95 -10.95 22.67 -2.79
CA VAL A 95 -10.69 21.70 -3.86
C VAL A 95 -11.80 21.80 -4.89
N PHE A 96 -11.42 21.93 -6.15
CA PHE A 96 -12.32 21.97 -7.29
C PHE A 96 -12.17 20.70 -8.14
N PRO A 97 -13.14 20.35 -9.01
CA PRO A 97 -13.05 19.19 -9.89
C PRO A 97 -11.78 19.17 -10.75
N LYS A 98 -11.33 20.35 -11.19
CA LYS A 98 -10.10 20.53 -11.97
C LYS A 98 -8.82 20.16 -11.21
N ASP A 99 -8.88 20.14 -9.87
CA ASP A 99 -7.75 19.77 -9.02
C ASP A 99 -7.63 18.25 -8.87
N ILE A 100 -8.63 17.49 -9.35
CA ILE A 100 -8.61 16.03 -9.34
C ILE A 100 -8.05 15.53 -10.67
N THR A 101 -6.86 14.95 -10.63
CA THR A 101 -6.13 14.54 -11.83
C THR A 101 -5.81 13.06 -11.82
N VAL A 102 -5.72 12.48 -13.02
CA VAL A 102 -5.22 11.11 -13.24
C VAL A 102 -3.84 11.23 -13.85
N ARG A 103 -2.83 10.68 -13.18
CA ARG A 103 -1.42 10.78 -13.59
C ARG A 103 -0.73 9.42 -13.45
N ARG A 104 0.36 9.22 -14.19
CA ARG A 104 1.23 8.06 -14.00
C ARG A 104 2.26 8.32 -12.90
N VAL A 105 2.45 7.35 -12.01
CA VAL A 105 3.55 7.32 -11.02
C VAL A 105 4.17 5.93 -10.99
N LYS A 106 5.49 5.85 -11.18
CA LYS A 106 6.25 4.58 -11.14
C LYS A 106 5.59 3.45 -11.96
N ASN A 107 5.12 3.79 -13.16
CA ASN A 107 4.40 2.93 -14.13
C ASN A 107 2.95 2.57 -13.81
N GLU A 108 2.38 3.07 -12.72
CA GLU A 108 0.97 2.84 -12.39
C GLU A 108 0.13 4.11 -12.63
N TRP A 109 -1.16 3.94 -12.88
CA TRP A 109 -2.10 5.06 -12.98
C TRP A 109 -2.67 5.38 -11.62
N ALA A 110 -2.75 6.66 -11.28
CA ALA A 110 -3.14 7.09 -9.95
C ALA A 110 -4.04 8.33 -10.00
N VAL A 111 -4.91 8.43 -9.00
CA VAL A 111 -5.77 9.58 -8.76
C VAL A 111 -5.09 10.49 -7.74
N PHE A 112 -5.04 11.77 -8.07
CA PHE A 112 -4.55 12.83 -7.21
C PHE A 112 -5.63 13.86 -6.93
N VAL A 113 -5.56 14.45 -5.75
CA VAL A 113 -6.23 15.71 -5.43
C VAL A 113 -5.12 16.72 -5.19
N LYS A 114 -5.01 17.76 -6.04
CA LYS A 114 -3.84 18.64 -6.11
C LYS A 114 -2.56 17.78 -6.24
N ASP A 115 -1.67 17.83 -5.25
CA ASP A 115 -0.42 17.07 -5.23
C ASP A 115 -0.46 15.84 -4.31
N ILE A 116 -1.61 15.55 -3.69
CA ILE A 116 -1.77 14.42 -2.77
C ILE A 116 -2.23 13.19 -3.56
N LEU A 117 -1.44 12.12 -3.50
CA LEU A 117 -1.80 10.82 -4.03
C LEU A 117 -2.95 10.23 -3.22
N ILE A 118 -4.11 10.04 -3.85
CA ILE A 118 -5.28 9.43 -3.20
C ILE A 118 -5.20 7.91 -3.29
N ILE A 119 -5.14 7.37 -4.51
CA ILE A 119 -5.15 5.93 -4.75
C ILE A 119 -4.44 5.61 -6.07
N THR A 120 -3.79 4.45 -6.10
CA THR A 120 -3.20 3.87 -7.31
C THR A 120 -4.08 2.75 -7.85
N ALA A 121 -4.33 2.77 -9.15
CA ALA A 121 -4.97 1.70 -9.91
C ALA A 121 -3.89 0.78 -10.48
N ASP A 122 -3.47 -0.20 -9.70
CA ASP A 122 -2.56 -1.25 -10.16
C ASP A 122 -3.26 -2.25 -11.12
N ALA A 123 -2.47 -3.08 -11.80
CA ALA A 123 -2.97 -4.06 -12.76
C ALA A 123 -3.94 -5.09 -12.15
N TYR A 124 -3.75 -5.46 -10.89
CA TYR A 124 -4.59 -6.42 -10.20
C TYR A 124 -5.93 -5.81 -9.81
N SER A 125 -5.92 -4.61 -9.22
CA SER A 125 -7.10 -3.81 -8.92
C SER A 125 -7.93 -3.58 -10.19
N ALA A 126 -7.30 -3.25 -11.33
CA ALA A 126 -7.97 -3.12 -12.62
C ALA A 126 -8.63 -4.41 -13.10
N LYS A 127 -7.88 -5.53 -13.07
CA LYS A 127 -8.39 -6.85 -13.45
C LYS A 127 -9.61 -7.26 -12.64
N VAL A 128 -9.58 -7.07 -11.32
CA VAL A 128 -10.70 -7.41 -10.43
C VAL A 128 -11.95 -6.53 -10.72
N ASN A 129 -11.75 -5.33 -11.24
CA ASN A 129 -12.81 -4.44 -11.69
C ASN A 129 -13.19 -4.63 -13.18
N ASN A 130 -12.68 -5.68 -13.85
CA ASN A 130 -12.92 -5.98 -15.26
C ASN A 130 -12.60 -4.79 -16.19
N THR A 131 -11.50 -4.09 -15.93
CA THR A 131 -11.07 -2.92 -16.70
C THR A 131 -9.54 -2.85 -16.77
N ASP A 132 -9.00 -1.80 -17.38
CA ASP A 132 -7.57 -1.49 -17.38
C ASP A 132 -7.21 -0.41 -16.33
N PRO A 133 -5.95 -0.34 -15.89
CA PRO A 133 -5.49 0.63 -14.87
C PRO A 133 -5.87 2.08 -15.14
N LYS A 134 -5.77 2.55 -16.39
CA LYS A 134 -6.08 3.95 -16.72
C LYS A 134 -7.57 4.19 -16.56
N THR A 135 -8.38 3.31 -17.14
CA THR A 135 -9.84 3.41 -17.09
C THR A 135 -10.36 3.32 -15.65
N LEU A 136 -9.80 2.44 -14.82
CA LEU A 136 -10.16 2.37 -13.40
C LEU A 136 -9.86 3.68 -12.66
N ALA A 137 -8.66 4.24 -12.85
CA ALA A 137 -8.29 5.52 -12.25
C ALA A 137 -9.23 6.66 -12.71
N GLU A 138 -9.61 6.70 -13.99
CA GLU A 138 -10.56 7.70 -14.50
C GLU A 138 -11.97 7.53 -13.94
N ILE A 139 -12.46 6.29 -13.75
CA ILE A 139 -13.75 6.03 -13.10
C ILE A 139 -13.74 6.60 -11.67
N TRP A 140 -12.70 6.30 -10.89
CA TRP A 140 -12.58 6.83 -9.52
C TRP A 140 -12.46 8.35 -9.50
N ALA A 141 -11.64 8.93 -10.38
CA ALA A 141 -11.50 10.37 -10.50
C ALA A 141 -12.82 11.05 -10.90
N LYS A 142 -13.57 10.47 -11.84
CA LYS A 142 -14.90 10.96 -12.26
C LYS A 142 -15.88 10.98 -11.09
N ASN A 143 -15.93 9.90 -10.30
CA ASN A 143 -16.80 9.84 -9.12
C ASN A 143 -16.41 10.93 -8.11
N LEU A 144 -15.12 11.06 -7.80
CA LEU A 144 -14.64 12.09 -6.88
C LEU A 144 -14.95 13.51 -7.39
N ARG A 145 -14.73 13.80 -8.68
CA ARG A 145 -15.04 15.10 -9.31
C ARG A 145 -16.50 15.47 -9.22
N ARG A 146 -17.39 14.49 -9.29
CA ARG A 146 -18.84 14.71 -9.15
C ARG A 146 -19.21 15.09 -7.71
N THR A 147 -18.55 14.52 -6.72
CA THR A 147 -18.90 14.70 -5.30
C THR A 147 -18.20 15.89 -4.63
N VAL A 148 -17.04 16.32 -5.13
CA VAL A 148 -16.22 17.40 -4.53
C VAL A 148 -16.82 18.84 -4.62
N PRO A 149 -17.71 19.21 -5.56
CA PRO A 149 -18.33 20.55 -5.59
C PRO A 149 -19.64 20.71 -4.81
N GLU A 150 -20.20 19.62 -4.28
CA GLU A 150 -21.47 19.68 -3.54
C GLU A 150 -21.27 19.58 -2.02
N SER A 151 -20.03 19.36 -1.56
CA SER A 151 -19.71 18.98 -0.18
C SER A 151 -18.83 19.98 0.60
N THR A 152 -18.47 21.11 -0.01
CA THR A 152 -17.86 22.23 0.71
C THR A 152 -18.99 23.02 1.39
N PRO A 153 -18.90 23.39 2.69
CA PRO A 153 -19.94 24.17 3.33
C PRO A 153 -20.25 25.42 2.52
N GLN A 154 -21.45 25.49 1.96
CA GLN A 154 -21.99 26.76 1.48
C GLN A 154 -22.07 27.66 2.71
N LYS A 155 -21.39 28.80 2.65
CA LYS A 155 -21.65 29.89 3.59
C LYS A 155 -23.17 30.11 3.61
N PRO A 156 -23.87 29.98 4.75
CA PRO A 156 -25.28 30.34 4.80
C PRO A 156 -25.38 31.82 4.42
N LEU A 157 -26.33 32.13 3.54
CA LEU A 157 -26.68 33.51 3.19
C LEU A 157 -27.13 34.28 4.43
#